data_AF-A0A3M1L3W5-F1
#
_entry.id   AF-A0A3M1L3W5-F1
#
_cell.length_a   1.000
_cell.length_b   1.000
_cell.length_c   1.000
_cell.angle_alpha   90.00
_cell.angle_beta   90.00
_cell.angle_gamma   90.00
#
_symmetry.space_group_name_H-M   'P 1'
#
loop_
_entity.id
_entity.type
_entity.pdbx_description
1 polymer ?
#
loop_
_entity_poly.entity_id
_entity_poly.type
_entity_poly.pdbx_seq_one_letter_code
_entity_poly.pdbx_strand_id
1 'polypeptide(L)'
;MLGFSSKRFRNSARWRGVARGTAMAGLALSVCLAAAAAAEAVQVARVTLEAASDEVVAGEPLQLSLKVLHDRDTRVEIPRLPREWGPFHVDDQAVQITDTTADGRLITQQTIVVSVYAPGTYTTPPIPVTIRRKNGSTVIETVSPIPVRSVWGEEAPACD
;
A
#
# COMPACT_ATOMS: atom_id res chain seq x y z
N MET A 1 34.44 -42.74 -15.35
CA MET A 1 33.67 -43.98 -15.62
C MET A 1 32.21 -43.70 -15.30
N LEU A 2 31.35 -43.87 -16.30
CA LEU A 2 29.91 -43.58 -16.28
C LEU A 2 29.14 -44.70 -15.55
N GLY A 3 28.08 -44.34 -14.82
CA GLY A 3 27.15 -45.28 -14.19
C GLY A 3 25.72 -44.75 -14.19
N PHE A 4 25.00 -45.04 -15.29
CA PHE A 4 23.56 -44.84 -15.49
C PHE A 4 22.74 -45.84 -14.64
N SER A 5 21.56 -45.45 -14.13
CA SER A 5 20.42 -46.38 -14.09
C SER A 5 19.09 -45.66 -13.89
N SER A 6 18.41 -45.41 -15.00
CA SER A 6 17.00 -45.00 -15.11
C SER A 6 16.06 -46.18 -14.87
N LYS A 7 15.02 -46.03 -14.04
CA LYS A 7 13.85 -46.93 -14.03
C LYS A 7 12.63 -46.22 -14.64
N ARG A 8 12.40 -46.47 -15.92
CA ARG A 8 11.09 -46.28 -16.57
C ARG A 8 10.34 -47.60 -16.47
N PHE A 9 9.20 -47.62 -15.78
CA PHE A 9 8.22 -48.69 -15.94
C PHE A 9 7.11 -48.21 -16.87
N ARG A 10 7.13 -48.75 -18.09
CA ARG A 10 5.95 -48.89 -18.94
C ARG A 10 5.15 -50.05 -18.36
N ASN A 11 3.84 -49.90 -18.20
CA ASN A 11 2.99 -51.01 -18.58
C ASN A 11 1.67 -50.53 -19.17
N SER A 12 1.47 -50.97 -20.40
CA SER A 12 0.32 -50.80 -21.26
C SER A 12 -0.73 -51.85 -20.93
N ALA A 13 -1.99 -51.45 -20.79
CA ALA A 13 -3.11 -52.33 -21.00
C ALA A 13 -4.14 -51.64 -21.90
N ARG A 14 -4.28 -52.24 -23.08
CA ARG A 14 -5.13 -51.88 -24.19
C ARG A 14 -6.53 -52.48 -23.98
N TRP A 15 -7.54 -51.68 -24.35
CA TRP A 15 -8.68 -52.04 -25.21
C TRP A 15 -10.03 -52.48 -24.58
N ARG A 16 -11.00 -51.61 -24.89
CA ARG A 16 -12.35 -51.84 -25.47
C ARG A 16 -13.42 -52.51 -24.60
N GLY A 17 -14.46 -51.72 -24.34
CA GLY A 17 -15.82 -52.18 -24.13
C GLY A 17 -16.79 -51.01 -24.28
N VAL A 18 -17.50 -50.94 -25.41
CA VAL A 18 -18.59 -50.01 -25.68
C VAL A 18 -19.86 -50.56 -25.01
N ALA A 19 -20.58 -49.73 -24.25
CA ALA A 19 -22.00 -49.93 -24.03
C ALA A 19 -22.68 -48.58 -23.73
N ARG A 20 -23.53 -48.17 -24.67
CA ARG A 20 -24.52 -47.12 -24.52
C ARG A 20 -25.60 -47.60 -23.54
N GLY A 21 -26.02 -46.74 -22.62
CA GLY A 21 -27.17 -46.97 -21.75
C GLY A 21 -27.58 -45.68 -21.06
N THR A 22 -28.50 -44.94 -21.67
CA THR A 22 -29.23 -43.84 -21.05
C THR A 22 -30.25 -44.38 -20.05
N ALA A 23 -30.25 -43.87 -18.82
CA ALA A 23 -31.44 -43.88 -17.95
C ALA A 23 -31.33 -42.76 -16.90
N MET A 24 -32.48 -42.12 -16.68
CA MET A 24 -32.73 -40.96 -15.83
C MET A 24 -32.51 -41.19 -14.33
N ALA A 25 -32.49 -40.04 -13.63
CA ALA A 25 -33.00 -39.82 -12.28
C ALA A 25 -32.08 -40.22 -11.11
N GLY A 26 -31.42 -39.19 -10.57
CA GLY A 26 -30.82 -39.20 -9.25
C GLY A 26 -30.48 -37.77 -8.86
N LEU A 27 -31.41 -37.08 -8.19
CA LEU A 27 -31.15 -35.83 -7.47
C LEU A 27 -30.00 -36.08 -6.48
N ALA A 28 -28.79 -35.63 -6.83
CA ALA A 28 -27.66 -35.57 -5.92
C ALA A 28 -27.37 -34.10 -5.62
N LEU A 29 -27.85 -33.70 -4.44
CA LEU A 29 -27.55 -32.48 -3.71
C LEU A 29 -26.03 -32.23 -3.69
N SER A 30 -25.52 -31.33 -4.53
CA SER A 30 -24.14 -30.85 -4.43
C SER A 30 -24.15 -29.35 -4.16
N VAL A 31 -24.48 -29.00 -2.91
CA VAL A 31 -24.21 -27.67 -2.37
C VAL A 31 -22.70 -27.55 -2.24
N CYS A 32 -22.05 -27.02 -3.28
CA CYS A 32 -20.67 -26.57 -3.19
C CYS A 32 -20.63 -25.34 -2.29
N LEU A 33 -20.46 -25.58 -0.99
CA LEU A 33 -20.20 -24.53 0.00
C LEU A 33 -18.82 -23.92 -0.33
N ALA A 34 -18.82 -22.85 -1.11
CA ALA A 34 -17.63 -22.05 -1.38
C ALA A 34 -17.25 -21.33 -0.08
N ALA A 35 -16.39 -21.94 0.73
CA ALA A 35 -15.68 -21.27 1.80
C ALA A 35 -14.74 -20.24 1.16
N ALA A 36 -15.23 -19.02 0.96
CA ALA A 36 -14.39 -17.87 0.70
C ALA A 36 -13.54 -17.66 1.95
N ALA A 37 -12.32 -18.22 1.96
CA ALA A 37 -11.29 -17.79 2.87
C ALA A 37 -10.98 -16.32 2.52
N ALA A 38 -11.66 -15.41 3.21
CA ALA A 38 -11.22 -14.03 3.28
C ALA A 38 -9.83 -14.09 3.90
N ALA A 39 -8.80 -13.95 3.06
CA ALA A 39 -7.46 -13.65 3.54
C ALA A 39 -7.55 -12.28 4.21
N GLU A 40 -7.74 -12.28 5.53
CA GLU A 40 -7.60 -11.06 6.33
C GLU A 40 -6.15 -10.62 6.16
N ALA A 41 -5.95 -9.58 5.34
CA ALA A 41 -4.67 -8.90 5.27
C ALA A 41 -4.39 -8.35 6.67
N VAL A 42 -3.51 -9.02 7.40
CA VAL A 42 -3.06 -8.58 8.73
C VAL A 42 -2.40 -7.22 8.55
N GLN A 43 -3.14 -6.14 8.82
CA GLN A 43 -2.61 -4.79 8.75
C GLN A 43 -1.59 -4.59 9.85
N VAL A 44 -0.32 -4.55 9.45
CA VAL A 44 0.86 -4.53 10.33
C VAL A 44 1.05 -3.15 10.96
N ALA A 45 0.60 -2.13 10.25
CA ALA A 45 0.60 -0.76 10.69
C ALA A 45 -0.56 -0.03 10.01
N ARG A 46 -1.00 1.08 10.62
CA ARG A 46 -1.88 2.04 9.96
C ARG A 46 -1.03 3.21 9.51
N VAL A 47 -1.06 3.51 8.23
CA VAL A 47 -0.35 4.67 7.67
C VAL A 47 -1.36 5.73 7.22
N THR A 48 -1.12 6.97 7.62
CA THR A 48 -2.00 8.10 7.33
C THR A 48 -1.16 9.28 6.84
N LEU A 49 -1.63 9.95 5.79
CA LEU A 49 -1.10 11.22 5.31
C LEU A 49 -2.18 12.28 5.43
N GLU A 50 -1.83 13.39 6.05
CA GLU A 50 -2.73 14.52 6.29
C GLU A 50 -2.08 15.79 5.77
N ALA A 51 -2.81 16.62 5.05
CA ALA A 51 -2.39 17.97 4.73
C ALA A 51 -2.89 18.93 5.83
N ALA A 52 -2.11 19.97 6.14
CA ALA A 52 -2.53 21.02 7.08
C ALA A 52 -3.75 21.81 6.56
N SER A 53 -3.92 21.85 5.24
CA SER A 53 -5.06 22.42 4.53
C SER A 53 -5.29 21.63 3.24
N ASP A 54 -6.53 21.48 2.81
CA ASP A 54 -6.88 20.91 1.50
C ASP A 54 -6.77 21.94 0.36
N GLU A 55 -6.60 23.23 0.70
CA GLU A 55 -6.35 24.34 -0.23
C GLU A 55 -5.06 25.10 0.12
N VAL A 56 -4.27 25.46 -0.89
CA VAL A 56 -3.03 26.24 -0.76
C VAL A 56 -2.88 27.25 -1.90
N VAL A 57 -2.27 28.41 -1.65
CA VAL A 57 -1.93 29.36 -2.71
C VAL A 57 -0.74 28.83 -3.51
N ALA A 58 -0.78 28.99 -4.83
CA ALA A 58 0.31 28.58 -5.71
C ALA A 58 1.62 29.25 -5.31
N GLY A 59 2.65 28.44 -5.06
CA GLY A 59 3.97 28.85 -4.59
C GLY A 59 4.12 28.99 -3.08
N GLU A 60 3.05 28.84 -2.29
CA GLU A 60 3.13 28.82 -0.84
C GLU A 60 3.43 27.41 -0.30
N PRO A 61 4.14 27.31 0.83
CA PRO A 61 4.46 26.04 1.46
C PRO A 61 3.21 25.41 2.11
N LEU A 62 2.92 24.17 1.74
CA LEU A 62 1.97 23.28 2.37
C LEU A 62 2.68 22.26 3.26
N GLN A 63 2.25 22.14 4.51
CA GLN A 63 2.74 21.09 5.40
C GLN A 63 1.91 19.82 5.26
N LEU A 64 2.60 18.69 5.04
CA LEU A 64 2.04 17.35 5.09
C LEU A 64 2.58 16.61 6.32
N SER A 65 1.70 15.90 7.02
CA SER A 65 2.02 15.06 8.16
C SER A 65 1.82 13.59 7.79
N LEU A 66 2.92 12.85 7.70
CA LEU A 66 2.90 11.41 7.54
C LEU A 66 3.00 10.75 8.91
N LYS A 67 2.00 9.93 9.26
CA LYS A 67 1.90 9.23 10.55
C LYS A 67 1.78 7.73 10.32
N VAL A 68 2.57 6.96 11.04
CA VAL A 68 2.56 5.49 11.02
C VAL A 68 2.31 5.00 12.43
N LEU A 69 1.16 4.38 12.67
CA LEU A 69 0.85 3.67 13.92
C LEU A 69 1.22 2.20 13.78
N HIS A 70 2.16 1.73 14.60
CA HIS A 70 2.74 0.40 14.49
C HIS A 70 3.03 -0.22 15.87
N ASP A 71 3.33 -1.52 15.88
CA ASP A 71 3.58 -2.25 17.12
C ASP A 71 5.05 -2.10 17.57
N ARG A 72 5.31 -2.34 18.87
CA ARG A 72 6.63 -2.10 19.50
C ARG A 72 7.76 -2.99 18.96
N ASP A 73 7.42 -4.12 18.35
CA ASP A 73 8.37 -5.06 17.77
C ASP A 73 8.67 -4.78 16.28
N THR A 74 8.23 -3.62 15.80
CA THR A 74 8.43 -3.18 14.42
C THR A 74 9.23 -1.87 14.35
N ARG A 75 9.97 -1.70 13.26
CA ARG A 75 10.70 -0.49 12.92
C ARG A 75 10.15 0.06 11.61
N VAL A 76 9.86 1.36 11.61
CA VAL A 76 9.39 2.09 10.44
C VAL A 76 10.56 2.80 9.77
N GLU A 77 10.58 2.74 8.44
CA GLU A 77 11.52 3.47 7.58
C GLU A 77 10.70 4.22 6.53
N ILE A 78 10.62 5.55 6.69
CA ILE A 78 10.01 6.44 5.71
C ILE A 78 11.09 6.87 4.71
N PRO A 79 10.89 6.69 3.39
CA PRO A 79 11.87 7.08 2.40
C PRO A 79 11.96 8.60 2.30
N ARG A 80 13.15 9.10 1.96
CA ARG A 80 13.31 10.50 1.60
C ARG A 80 12.70 10.75 0.22
N LEU A 81 11.78 11.70 0.14
CA LEU A 81 11.16 12.08 -1.12
C LEU A 81 12.13 12.89 -1.99
N PRO A 82 12.09 12.71 -3.33
CA PRO A 82 12.84 13.55 -4.25
C PRO A 82 12.34 15.00 -4.21
N ARG A 83 13.20 15.94 -4.61
CA ARG A 83 12.86 17.37 -4.71
C ARG A 83 11.68 17.62 -5.67
N GLU A 84 11.64 16.89 -6.77
CA GLU A 84 10.50 16.87 -7.69
C GLU A 84 9.67 15.61 -7.39
N TRP A 85 8.49 15.80 -6.80
CA TRP A 85 7.62 14.70 -6.37
C TRP A 85 6.24 14.82 -7.03
N GLY A 86 6.18 14.37 -8.29
CA GLY A 86 5.00 14.57 -9.13
C GLY A 86 4.80 16.07 -9.41
N PRO A 87 3.61 16.64 -9.14
CA PRO A 87 3.36 18.07 -9.31
C PRO A 87 3.86 18.92 -8.12
N PHE A 88 4.34 18.28 -7.05
CA PHE A 88 4.81 18.94 -5.84
C PHE A 88 6.32 19.10 -5.87
N HIS A 89 6.80 20.27 -5.45
CA HIS A 89 8.19 20.51 -5.14
C HIS A 89 8.39 20.30 -3.63
N VAL A 90 9.30 19.42 -3.24
CA VAL A 90 9.60 19.14 -1.82
C VAL A 90 10.66 20.13 -1.34
N ASP A 91 10.23 21.06 -0.48
CA ASP A 91 11.06 22.14 0.04
C ASP A 91 11.89 21.69 1.25
N ASP A 92 11.25 20.95 2.16
CA ASP A 92 11.90 20.42 3.37
C ASP A 92 11.27 19.11 3.84
N GLN A 93 12.05 18.31 4.58
CA GLN A 93 11.63 17.06 5.20
C GLN A 93 12.27 16.94 6.58
N ALA A 94 11.44 17.02 7.62
CA ALA A 94 11.89 16.88 8.99
C ALA A 94 12.46 15.48 9.25
N VAL A 95 13.27 15.36 10.31
CA VAL A 95 13.71 14.05 10.83
C VAL A 95 12.49 13.32 11.41
N GLN A 96 12.41 12.01 11.18
CA GLN A 96 11.35 11.18 11.75
C GLN A 96 11.45 11.13 13.28
N ILE A 97 10.30 11.21 13.95
CA ILE A 97 10.19 11.12 15.41
C ILE A 97 9.24 9.97 15.74
N THR A 98 9.60 9.15 16.74
CA THR A 98 8.77 8.03 17.19
C THR A 98 8.43 8.18 18.66
N ASP A 99 7.13 8.20 18.96
CA ASP A 99 6.58 8.31 20.31
C ASP A 99 5.77 7.07 20.68
N THR A 100 5.58 6.86 21.99
CA THR A 100 4.72 5.78 22.51
C THR A 100 3.33 6.33 22.82
N THR A 101 2.29 5.68 22.29
CA THR A 101 0.89 6.00 22.56
C THR A 101 0.44 5.42 23.91
N ALA A 102 -0.67 5.91 24.47
CA ALA A 102 -1.25 5.42 25.74
C ALA A 102 -1.53 3.90 25.72
N ASP A 103 -1.97 3.36 24.58
CA ASP A 103 -2.25 1.93 24.40
C ASP A 103 -0.98 1.08 24.21
N GLY A 104 0.20 1.70 24.34
CA GLY A 104 1.49 1.05 24.20
C GLY A 104 1.93 0.80 22.76
N ARG A 105 1.16 1.18 21.75
CA ARG A 105 1.65 1.21 20.35
C ARG A 105 2.66 2.35 20.15
N LEU A 106 3.36 2.32 19.02
CA LEU A 106 4.28 3.36 18.62
C LEU A 106 3.67 4.18 17.49
N ILE A 107 3.88 5.49 17.51
CA ILE A 107 3.54 6.39 16.42
C ILE A 107 4.82 7.02 15.89
N THR A 108 5.15 6.72 14.63
CA THR A 108 6.26 7.37 13.91
C THR A 108 5.69 8.46 13.02
N GLN A 109 6.23 9.67 13.12
CA GLN A 109 5.76 10.85 12.41
C GLN A 109 6.88 11.52 11.63
N GLN A 110 6.54 12.09 10.47
CA GLN A 110 7.40 12.95 9.69
C GLN A 110 6.60 14.09 9.08
N THR A 111 7.11 15.32 9.24
CA THR A 111 6.59 16.50 8.56
C THR A 111 7.35 16.73 7.27
N ILE A 112 6.60 16.95 6.18
CA ILE A 112 7.12 17.21 4.84
C ILE A 112 6.54 18.56 4.40
N VAL A 113 7.39 19.46 3.93
CA VAL A 113 6.97 20.76 3.38
C VAL A 113 7.07 20.69 1.87
N VAL A 114 5.95 21.00 1.20
CA VAL A 114 5.85 20.97 -0.26
C VAL A 114 5.22 22.24 -0.80
N SER A 115 5.52 22.57 -2.05
CA SER A 115 4.90 23.66 -2.79
C SER A 115 4.38 23.18 -4.15
N VAL A 116 3.35 23.85 -4.68
CA VAL A 116 2.85 23.66 -6.05
C VAL A 116 2.77 25.02 -6.72
N TYR A 117 3.34 25.16 -7.92
CA TYR A 117 3.51 26.47 -8.56
C TYR A 117 2.45 26.84 -9.60
N ALA A 118 1.44 25.99 -9.78
CA ALA A 118 0.33 26.25 -10.69
C ALA A 118 -0.99 25.90 -10.02
N PRO A 119 -2.06 26.70 -10.24
CA PRO A 119 -3.38 26.38 -9.70
C PRO A 119 -3.90 25.08 -10.31
N GLY A 120 -4.81 24.43 -9.59
CA GLY A 120 -5.43 23.18 -10.02
C GLY A 120 -5.67 22.24 -8.86
N THR A 121 -6.24 21.06 -9.14
CA THR A 121 -6.37 20.00 -8.15
C THR A 121 -5.34 18.92 -8.46
N TYR A 122 -4.49 18.65 -7.48
CA TYR A 122 -3.41 17.68 -7.58
C TYR A 122 -3.62 16.57 -6.57
N THR A 123 -3.09 15.40 -6.87
CA THR A 123 -3.12 14.25 -5.96
C THR A 123 -1.69 13.91 -5.60
N THR A 124 -1.41 13.80 -4.30
CA THR A 124 -0.06 13.44 -3.83
C THR A 124 0.37 12.10 -4.42
N PRO A 125 1.59 11.95 -4.95
CA PRO A 125 2.06 10.63 -5.37
C PRO A 125 2.08 9.63 -4.20
N PRO A 126 2.06 8.32 -4.47
CA PRO A 126 2.17 7.32 -3.41
C PRO A 126 3.54 7.37 -2.72
N ILE A 127 3.56 7.09 -1.42
CA ILE A 127 4.79 6.97 -0.62
C ILE A 127 4.91 5.51 -0.16
N PRO A 128 5.98 4.78 -0.51
CA PRO A 128 6.19 3.42 0.01
C PRO A 128 6.87 3.48 1.39
N VAL A 129 6.13 3.16 2.45
CA VAL A 129 6.68 3.07 3.81
C VAL A 129 7.12 1.63 4.10
N THR A 130 8.35 1.46 4.55
CA THR A 130 8.90 0.14 4.86
C THR A 130 8.75 -0.14 6.36
N ILE A 131 8.17 -1.30 6.69
CA ILE A 131 7.98 -1.77 8.07
C ILE A 131 8.75 -3.07 8.23
N ARG A 132 9.76 -3.04 9.10
CA ARG A 132 10.59 -4.21 9.43
C ARG A 132 10.18 -4.76 10.78
N ARG A 133 9.85 -6.05 10.85
CA ARG A 133 9.55 -6.72 12.11
C ARG A 133 10.81 -7.31 12.73
N LYS A 134 10.78 -7.56 14.04
CA LYS A 134 11.88 -8.22 14.78
C LYS A 134 12.25 -9.61 14.24
N ASN A 135 11.30 -10.32 13.62
CA ASN A 135 11.55 -11.61 12.99
C ASN A 135 12.30 -11.52 11.63
N GLY A 136 12.67 -10.31 11.19
CA GLY A 136 13.35 -10.05 9.92
C GLY A 136 12.43 -9.90 8.71
N SER A 137 11.12 -10.16 8.86
CA SER A 137 10.15 -9.92 7.78
C SER A 137 10.00 -8.42 7.51
N THR A 138 9.87 -8.07 6.24
CA THR A 138 9.67 -6.69 5.78
C THR A 138 8.36 -6.61 5.01
N VAL A 139 7.58 -5.58 5.30
CA VAL A 139 6.31 -5.27 4.63
C VAL A 139 6.40 -3.84 4.12
N ILE A 140 5.94 -3.61 2.88
CA ILE A 140 5.86 -2.28 2.28
C ILE A 140 4.39 -1.89 2.28
N GLU A 141 4.07 -0.85 3.04
CA GLU A 141 2.73 -0.25 3.05
C GLU A 141 2.77 1.03 2.22
N THR A 142 1.86 1.15 1.26
CA THR A 142 1.78 2.34 0.41
C THR A 142 0.77 3.31 1.00
N VAL A 143 1.20 4.55 1.20
CA VAL A 143 0.35 5.62 1.69
C VAL A 143 -0.69 5.99 0.64
N SER A 144 -1.95 6.06 1.07
CA SER A 144 -3.05 6.50 0.20
C SER A 144 -2.85 7.95 -0.22
N PRO A 145 -2.95 8.25 -1.53
CA PRO A 145 -2.93 9.62 -2.03
C PRO A 145 -4.03 10.50 -1.45
N ILE A 146 -3.74 11.78 -1.24
CA ILE A 146 -4.71 12.80 -0.85
C ILE A 146 -4.80 13.90 -1.92
N PRO A 147 -6.00 14.47 -2.17
CA PRO A 147 -6.15 15.62 -3.05
C PRO A 147 -5.73 16.91 -2.34
N VAL A 148 -5.13 17.83 -3.10
CA VAL A 148 -4.78 19.19 -2.68
C VAL A 148 -5.20 20.15 -3.79
N ARG A 149 -5.90 21.22 -3.43
CA ARG A 149 -6.32 22.29 -4.32
C ARG A 149 -5.32 23.44 -4.24
N SER A 150 -4.72 23.81 -5.35
CA SER A 150 -3.91 25.01 -5.48
C SER A 150 -4.72 26.13 -6.16
N VAL A 151 -4.70 27.32 -5.59
CA VAL A 151 -5.37 28.52 -6.13
C VAL A 151 -4.37 29.63 -6.41
N TRP A 152 -4.74 30.59 -7.24
CA TRP A 152 -4.00 31.84 -7.28
C TRP A 152 -4.24 32.63 -5.98
N GLY A 153 -3.21 33.31 -5.50
CA GLY A 153 -3.38 34.27 -4.41
C GLY A 153 -4.30 35.38 -4.88
N GLU A 154 -5.29 35.74 -4.07
CA GLU A 154 -6.12 36.90 -4.37
C GLU A 154 -5.24 38.16 -4.28
N GLU A 155 -5.25 38.96 -5.33
CA GLU A 155 -4.50 40.22 -5.39
C GLU A 155 -4.99 41.11 -4.25
N ALA A 156 -4.11 41.49 -3.32
CA ALA A 156 -4.47 42.35 -2.20
C ALA A 156 -5.14 43.64 -2.75
N PRO A 157 -6.27 44.10 -2.19
CA PRO A 157 -6.94 45.29 -2.70
C PRO A 157 -5.95 46.45 -2.66
N ALA A 158 -5.78 47.12 -3.81
CA ALA A 158 -4.98 48.33 -3.90
C ALA A 158 -5.48 49.33 -2.83
N CYS A 159 -4.57 49.84 -2.00
CA CYS A 159 -4.90 50.95 -1.12
C CYS A 159 -5.16 52.18 -2.00
N ASP A 160 -6.42 52.64 -2.04
CA ASP A 160 -6.81 53.97 -2.55
C ASP A 160 -6.29 55.10 -1.64
#